data_AF-A0A6C2YKU1-F1
#
_entry.id   AF-A0A6C2YKU1-F1
#
_cell.length_a   1.000
_cell.length_b   1.000
_cell.length_c   1.000
_cell.angle_alpha   90.00
_cell.angle_beta   90.00
_cell.angle_gamma   90.00
#
_symmetry.space_group_name_H-M   'P 1'
#
loop_
_entity.id
_entity.type
_entity.pdbx_description
1 polymer ?
#
loop_
_entity_poly.entity_id
_entity_poly.type
_entity_poly.pdbx_seq_one_letter_code
_entity_poly.pdbx_strand_id
1 'polypeptide(L)'
;MHLNAATLKKLVDFTGPSDAQIRTAVRVLGGLSGLWLSRTARHRADGMTEDSLTQRRLAECQQLLHSELGKCAILLVFSKPLAMLRNAVVLPVRWVKDSAHSSQFPPALHELADRVRHAVFQQWFSPKSGDVPTEPPRWGLHPACSGDWQLQDDLFHGLESAWASLSAGLVAAHLGLLPQMTAFASIALQDGYSQIVEGLTEKMAAACDFGATVFAVDSRQREAAQTAARQFAPSLTIVSAEANDPSLKGVLRSYLPEFTDEPAVPEHVKDAVFQRCVAYYQLFDPRSKRAKTFKHSHLQPVIIRNCRSQFREKIGEGKLTHLVVIVSGSPDLQQLLITATGVSRVLLLHTNDARQTNAAMELQREFPQSCLASFVADDSMPETFCREIAKFTEHVPPEQVGIDVKSGTAKMKYWMGRLAHPENWILNLESAHVDNVAVPGTERVELWRAGVSG
;
A
#
# COMPACT_ATOMS: atom_id res chain seq x y z
N MET A 1 3.89 25.44 27.36
CA MET A 1 3.80 26.79 26.76
C MET A 1 2.67 26.78 25.74
N HIS A 2 1.69 27.68 25.86
CA HIS A 2 0.59 27.76 24.88
C HIS A 2 1.05 28.52 23.63
N LEU A 3 1.01 27.85 22.48
CA LEU A 3 1.21 28.46 21.17
C LEU A 3 -0.15 28.86 20.62
N ASN A 4 -0.45 30.15 20.68
CA ASN A 4 -1.65 30.75 20.11
C ASN A 4 -1.28 31.90 19.17
N ALA A 5 -2.25 32.40 18.41
CA ALA A 5 -2.01 33.49 17.47
C ALA A 5 -1.42 34.73 18.15
N ALA A 6 -1.85 35.06 19.38
CA ALA A 6 -1.34 36.21 20.12
C ALA A 6 0.13 36.06 20.55
N THR A 7 0.53 34.87 20.98
CA THR A 7 1.89 34.54 21.41
C THR A 7 2.83 34.54 20.23
N LEU A 8 2.41 33.97 19.10
CA LEU A 8 3.18 34.01 17.86
C LEU A 8 3.23 35.42 17.28
N LYS A 9 2.16 36.21 17.36
CA LYS A 9 2.16 37.60 16.90
C LYS A 9 3.16 38.47 17.65
N LYS A 10 3.29 38.29 18.97
CA LYS A 10 4.32 38.97 19.79
C LYS A 10 5.75 38.67 19.35
N LEU A 11 5.97 37.56 18.64
CA LEU A 11 7.27 37.20 18.10
C LEU A 11 7.55 37.86 16.74
N VAL A 12 6.54 38.41 16.04
CA VAL A 12 6.56 38.57 14.58
C VAL A 12 6.17 39.97 14.06
N ASP A 13 5.69 40.88 14.90
CA ASP A 13 5.17 42.21 14.48
C ASP A 13 6.21 43.23 13.95
N PHE A 14 7.38 42.79 13.45
CA PHE A 14 8.42 43.69 12.94
C PHE A 14 8.90 43.32 11.53
N THR A 15 8.93 44.31 10.64
CA THR A 15 9.54 44.22 9.32
C THR A 15 11.06 44.14 9.45
N GLY A 16 11.59 42.91 9.51
CA GLY A 16 13.01 42.65 9.69
C GLY A 16 13.32 42.17 11.12
N PRO A 17 13.14 40.88 11.42
CA PRO A 17 13.36 40.37 12.77
C PRO A 17 14.83 40.52 13.17
N SER A 18 15.10 41.02 14.36
CA SER A 18 16.43 41.03 14.98
C SER A 18 16.88 39.59 15.30
N ASP A 19 18.19 39.40 15.47
CA ASP A 19 18.71 38.07 15.84
C ASP A 19 18.18 37.59 17.20
N ALA A 20 17.93 38.52 18.13
CA ALA A 20 17.30 38.23 19.42
C ALA A 20 15.86 37.70 19.26
N GLN A 21 15.09 38.25 18.31
CA GLN A 21 13.75 37.76 18.00
C GLN A 21 13.79 36.38 17.36
N ILE A 22 14.73 36.12 16.44
CA ILE A 22 14.94 34.80 15.84
C ILE A 22 15.29 33.76 16.91
N ARG A 23 16.23 34.05 17.81
CA ARG A 23 16.55 33.16 18.95
C ARG A 23 15.34 32.90 19.84
N THR A 24 14.53 33.93 20.08
CA THR A 24 13.30 33.77 20.86
C THR A 24 12.31 32.87 20.14
N ALA A 25 12.12 33.04 18.82
CA ALA A 25 11.25 32.19 18.02
C ALA A 25 11.73 30.73 17.99
N VAL A 26 13.03 30.47 17.82
CA VAL A 26 13.61 29.12 17.91
C VAL A 26 13.37 28.51 19.30
N ARG A 27 13.53 29.32 20.35
CA ARG A 27 13.30 28.87 21.73
C ARG A 27 11.83 28.48 21.96
N VAL A 28 10.92 29.30 21.46
CA VAL A 28 9.47 29.11 21.58
C VAL A 28 8.97 27.91 20.76
N LEU A 29 9.42 27.81 19.50
CA LEU A 29 8.97 26.75 18.59
C LEU A 29 9.61 25.39 18.92
N GLY A 30 10.76 25.38 19.58
CA GLY A 30 11.45 24.12 19.90
C GLY A 30 11.79 23.34 18.64
N GLY A 31 11.46 22.04 18.65
CA GLY A 31 11.65 21.14 17.50
C GLY A 31 10.79 21.48 16.28
N LEU A 32 9.90 22.47 16.32
CA LEU A 32 9.15 22.96 15.15
C LEU A 32 9.86 24.12 14.43
N SER A 33 10.92 24.68 15.02
CA SER A 33 11.58 25.89 14.50
C SER A 33 12.06 25.73 13.05
N GLY A 34 12.74 24.62 12.74
CA GLY A 34 13.20 24.33 11.37
C GLY A 34 12.06 24.09 10.37
N LEU A 35 10.87 23.73 10.87
CA LEU A 35 9.69 23.47 10.07
C LEU A 35 8.87 24.74 9.78
N TRP A 36 8.81 25.66 10.74
CA TRP A 36 7.86 26.77 10.73
C TRP A 36 8.49 28.11 10.36
N LEU A 37 9.78 28.31 10.64
CA LEU A 37 10.47 29.55 10.28
C LEU A 37 10.52 29.73 8.76
N SER A 38 10.35 30.97 8.31
CA SER A 38 10.56 31.36 6.91
C SER A 38 12.00 31.05 6.48
N ARG A 39 12.24 30.83 5.19
CA ARG A 39 13.60 30.52 4.68
C ARG A 39 14.63 31.55 5.12
N THR A 40 14.26 32.84 5.09
CA THR A 40 15.12 33.94 5.53
C THR A 40 15.41 33.90 7.03
N ALA A 41 14.40 33.68 7.87
CA ALA A 41 14.58 33.58 9.31
C ALA A 41 15.40 32.33 9.71
N ARG A 42 15.17 31.21 9.03
CA ARG A 42 15.91 29.96 9.23
C ARG A 42 17.39 30.10 8.84
N HIS A 43 17.70 30.64 7.66
CA HIS A 43 19.08 30.86 7.23
C HIS A 43 19.84 31.76 8.21
N ARG A 44 19.17 32.79 8.74
CA ARG A 44 19.77 33.65 9.78
C ARG A 44 19.99 32.89 11.08
N ALA A 45 19.05 32.04 11.50
CA ALA A 45 19.22 31.19 12.69
C ALA A 45 20.38 30.20 12.52
N ASP A 46 20.54 29.58 11.35
CA ASP A 46 21.64 28.65 11.03
C ASP A 46 23.01 29.33 11.13
N GLY A 47 23.09 30.62 10.78
CA GLY A 47 24.31 31.43 10.89
C GLY A 47 24.70 31.82 12.32
N MET A 48 23.85 31.59 13.32
CA MET A 48 24.12 31.91 14.73
C MET A 48 24.90 30.78 15.40
N THR A 49 26.14 30.58 14.97
CA THR A 49 27.03 29.47 15.35
C THR A 49 27.35 29.37 16.84
N GLU A 50 27.17 30.45 17.60
CA GLU A 50 27.45 30.48 19.05
C GLU A 50 26.35 29.81 19.90
N ASP A 51 25.16 29.52 19.35
CA ASP A 51 24.04 28.95 20.10
C ASP A 51 23.84 27.45 19.79
N SER A 52 24.54 26.61 20.55
CA SER A 52 24.46 25.14 20.46
C SER A 52 23.04 24.57 20.64
N LEU A 53 22.16 25.25 21.39
CA LEU A 53 20.77 24.84 21.57
C LEU A 53 19.96 25.08 20.29
N THR A 54 20.18 26.21 19.63
CA THR A 54 19.54 26.55 18.35
C THR A 54 19.92 25.55 17.27
N GLN A 55 21.22 25.25 17.13
CA GLN A 55 21.70 24.25 16.15
C GLN A 55 21.13 22.86 16.43
N ARG A 56 21.12 22.42 17.69
CA ARG A 56 20.56 21.12 18.08
C ARG A 56 19.09 21.00 17.71
N ARG A 57 18.27 22.02 17.99
CA ARG A 57 16.83 22.01 17.67
C ARG A 57 16.56 21.99 16.17
N LEU A 58 17.39 22.67 15.38
CA LEU A 58 17.30 22.65 13.92
C LEU A 58 17.70 21.29 13.34
N ALA A 59 18.70 20.62 13.93
CA ALA A 59 19.09 19.26 13.59
C ALA A 59 18.00 18.23 13.96
N GLU A 60 17.35 18.39 15.13
CA GLU A 60 16.22 17.54 15.54
C GLU A 60 15.09 17.56 14.50
N CYS A 61 14.83 18.69 13.83
CA CYS A 61 13.82 18.79 12.76
C CYS A 61 14.08 17.84 11.59
N GLN A 62 15.35 17.63 11.21
CA GLN A 62 15.69 16.70 10.12
C GLN A 62 15.40 15.26 10.53
N GLN A 63 15.52 14.94 11.83
CA GLN A 63 15.21 13.61 12.33
C GLN A 63 13.72 13.29 12.33
N LEU A 64 12.85 14.31 12.37
CA LEU A 64 11.39 14.15 12.37
C LEU A 64 10.83 13.54 11.08
N LEU A 65 11.60 13.56 10.00
CA LEU A 65 11.23 12.99 8.71
C LEU A 65 11.75 11.55 8.50
N HIS A 66 12.34 10.91 9.52
CA HIS A 66 12.60 9.47 9.44
C HIS A 66 11.30 8.68 9.54
N SER A 67 11.17 7.65 8.71
CA SER A 67 10.01 6.78 8.69
C SER A 67 9.93 5.97 9.98
N GLU A 68 8.82 6.14 10.69
CA GLU A 68 8.43 5.32 11.84
C GLU A 68 6.94 5.00 11.71
N LEU A 69 6.51 3.88 12.31
CA LEU A 69 5.13 3.44 12.27
C LEU A 69 4.18 4.54 12.77
N GLY A 70 3.15 4.78 11.96
CA GLY A 70 2.10 5.75 12.25
C GLY A 70 2.50 7.21 12.19
N LYS A 71 3.76 7.55 11.88
CA LYS A 71 4.12 8.94 11.56
C LYS A 71 3.42 9.38 10.27
N CYS A 72 3.02 10.64 10.23
CA CYS A 72 2.66 11.34 9.01
C CYS A 72 2.88 12.84 9.17
N ALA A 73 2.84 13.57 8.06
CA ALA A 73 2.97 15.01 8.02
C ALA A 73 1.64 15.64 7.56
N ILE A 74 1.13 16.59 8.33
CA ILE A 74 -0.03 17.39 7.93
C ILE A 74 0.40 18.80 7.55
N LEU A 75 -0.25 19.38 6.56
CA LEU A 75 0.04 20.71 6.04
C LEU A 75 -1.03 21.68 6.51
N LEU A 76 -0.61 22.73 7.21
CA LEU A 76 -1.50 23.71 7.82
C LEU A 76 -1.16 25.10 7.33
N VAL A 77 -2.17 25.97 7.21
CA VAL A 77 -1.98 27.38 6.83
C VAL A 77 -2.32 28.25 8.01
N PHE A 78 -1.45 29.20 8.34
CA PHE A 78 -1.75 30.12 9.43
C PHE A 78 -2.95 31.00 9.09
N SER A 79 -3.80 31.26 10.08
CA SER A 79 -4.96 32.16 9.93
C SER A 79 -4.57 33.60 9.58
N LYS A 80 -3.32 34.00 9.87
CA LYS A 80 -2.77 35.32 9.57
C LYS A 80 -1.33 35.18 9.09
N PRO A 81 -0.88 35.99 8.11
CA PRO A 81 0.52 36.04 7.73
C PRO A 81 1.40 36.48 8.91
N LEU A 82 2.50 35.78 9.12
CA LEU A 82 3.45 36.02 10.18
C LEU A 82 4.84 36.13 9.53
N ALA A 83 5.42 37.34 9.47
CA ALA A 83 6.67 37.65 8.76
C ALA A 83 7.88 36.71 9.03
N MET A 84 8.01 36.16 10.24
CA MET A 84 9.09 35.22 10.57
C MET A 84 8.77 33.76 10.26
N LEU A 85 7.50 33.45 10.01
CA LEU A 85 7.03 32.10 9.75
C LEU A 85 6.68 31.96 8.26
N ARG A 86 6.57 30.71 7.83
CA ARG A 86 6.01 30.40 6.51
C ARG A 86 4.50 30.62 6.55
N ASN A 87 3.87 30.87 5.40
CA ASN A 87 2.41 30.98 5.32
C ASN A 87 1.73 29.63 5.59
N ALA A 88 2.34 28.54 5.11
CA ALA A 88 1.96 27.18 5.44
C ALA A 88 3.13 26.41 6.07
N VAL A 89 2.80 25.48 6.95
CA VAL A 89 3.76 24.72 7.74
C VAL A 89 3.45 23.23 7.73
N VAL A 90 4.50 22.44 7.92
CA VAL A 90 4.37 21.02 8.22
C VAL A 90 4.27 20.83 9.73
N LEU A 91 3.26 20.08 10.16
CA LEU A 91 3.14 19.58 11.51
C LEU A 91 3.33 18.05 11.48
N PRO A 92 4.46 17.53 11.96
CA PRO A 92 4.69 16.10 12.00
C PRO A 92 3.94 15.49 13.20
N VAL A 93 3.09 14.52 12.91
CA VAL A 93 2.22 13.85 13.87
C VAL A 93 2.43 12.35 13.79
N ARG A 94 1.95 11.61 14.78
CA ARG A 94 1.97 10.15 14.79
C ARG A 94 0.74 9.55 15.44
N TRP A 95 0.28 8.44 14.88
CA TRP A 95 -0.72 7.59 15.48
C TRP A 95 -0.08 6.63 16.48
N VAL A 96 -0.58 6.63 17.72
CA VAL A 96 -0.11 5.76 18.81
C VAL A 96 -1.25 4.84 19.23
N LYS A 97 -1.00 3.54 19.12
CA LYS A 97 -1.97 2.50 19.50
C LYS A 97 -2.18 2.53 21.02
N ASP A 98 -3.42 2.24 21.43
CA ASP A 98 -3.86 2.10 22.81
C ASP A 98 -3.65 3.36 23.66
N SER A 99 -3.68 4.53 23.03
CA SER A 99 -3.47 5.85 23.67
C SER A 99 -4.63 6.82 23.41
N ALA A 100 -4.78 7.82 24.28
CA ALA A 100 -5.63 8.99 24.04
C ALA A 100 -4.94 10.00 23.12
N HIS A 101 -5.67 10.95 22.53
CA HIS A 101 -5.05 12.07 21.82
C HIS A 101 -4.18 12.91 22.78
N SER A 102 -3.06 13.42 22.28
CA SER A 102 -2.19 14.33 23.03
C SER A 102 -2.91 15.65 23.34
N SER A 103 -2.82 16.12 24.59
CA SER A 103 -3.32 17.44 25.00
C SER A 103 -2.57 18.63 24.38
N GLN A 104 -1.51 18.37 23.61
CA GLN A 104 -0.76 19.39 22.88
C GLN A 104 -1.46 19.87 21.61
N PHE A 105 -2.42 19.09 21.10
CA PHE A 105 -3.22 19.45 19.94
C PHE A 105 -4.51 20.15 20.36
N PRO A 106 -5.04 21.03 19.48
CA PRO A 106 -6.25 21.74 19.81
C PRO A 106 -7.49 20.83 19.56
N PRO A 107 -8.63 21.11 20.21
CA PRO A 107 -9.84 20.29 20.10
C PRO A 107 -10.27 19.98 18.67
N ALA A 108 -10.21 20.95 17.74
CA ALA A 108 -10.63 20.70 16.35
C ALA A 108 -9.79 19.62 15.65
N LEU A 109 -8.50 19.48 16.01
CA LEU A 109 -7.64 18.43 15.47
C LEU A 109 -7.96 17.07 16.11
N HIS A 110 -8.39 17.03 17.37
CA HIS A 110 -8.90 15.79 17.99
C HIS A 110 -10.18 15.32 17.30
N GLU A 111 -11.13 16.23 17.06
CA GLU A 111 -12.37 15.92 16.34
C GLU A 111 -12.10 15.38 14.93
N LEU A 112 -11.19 16.01 14.19
CA LEU A 112 -10.76 15.52 12.88
C LEU A 112 -10.12 14.12 12.98
N ALA A 113 -9.24 13.91 13.95
CA ALA A 113 -8.59 12.62 14.18
C ALA A 113 -9.62 11.51 14.51
N ASP A 114 -10.63 11.81 15.32
CA ASP A 114 -11.72 10.89 15.63
C ASP A 114 -12.57 10.56 14.40
N ARG A 115 -12.88 11.55 13.55
CA ARG A 115 -13.57 11.31 12.27
C ARG A 115 -12.74 10.43 11.34
N VAL A 116 -11.43 10.67 11.25
CA VAL A 116 -10.49 9.84 10.48
C VAL A 116 -10.49 8.41 11.00
N ARG A 117 -10.35 8.23 12.32
CA ARG A 117 -10.38 6.91 12.98
C ARG A 117 -11.67 6.17 12.64
N HIS A 118 -12.81 6.82 12.81
CA HIS A 118 -14.11 6.24 12.49
C HIS A 118 -14.19 5.81 11.02
N ALA A 119 -13.84 6.70 10.08
CA ALA A 119 -13.89 6.41 8.65
C ALA A 119 -12.97 5.26 8.25
N VAL A 120 -11.73 5.22 8.76
CA VAL A 120 -10.76 4.16 8.46
C VAL A 120 -11.27 2.80 8.93
N PHE A 121 -11.75 2.68 10.17
CA PHE A 121 -12.22 1.39 10.68
C PHE A 121 -13.56 0.95 10.08
N GLN A 122 -14.47 1.88 9.77
CA GLN A 122 -15.76 1.55 9.16
C GLN A 122 -15.68 1.25 7.66
N GLN A 123 -14.78 1.91 6.91
CA GLN A 123 -14.75 1.79 5.45
C GLN A 123 -13.59 0.95 4.94
N TRP A 124 -12.45 0.92 5.64
CA TRP A 124 -11.27 0.19 5.18
C TRP A 124 -11.15 -1.20 5.80
N PHE A 125 -11.35 -1.29 7.12
CA PHE A 125 -11.14 -2.51 7.90
C PHE A 125 -12.41 -3.21 8.34
N SER A 126 -13.59 -2.66 8.00
CA SER A 126 -14.86 -3.28 8.41
C SER A 126 -14.98 -4.68 7.80
N PRO A 127 -15.09 -5.73 8.63
CA PRO A 127 -15.24 -7.08 8.15
C PRO A 127 -16.60 -7.19 7.44
N LYS A 128 -16.59 -7.59 6.18
CA LYS A 128 -17.84 -7.88 5.43
C LYS A 128 -18.61 -9.08 6.02
N SER A 129 -17.98 -9.83 6.92
CA SER A 129 -18.45 -11.08 7.48
C SER A 129 -18.73 -10.95 8.99
N GLY A 130 -19.76 -10.20 9.39
CA GLY A 130 -20.51 -10.34 10.66
C GLY A 130 -19.79 -10.17 12.02
N ASP A 131 -18.53 -10.56 12.12
CA ASP A 131 -17.68 -10.52 13.30
C ASP A 131 -16.97 -9.17 13.37
N VAL A 132 -17.74 -8.10 13.54
CA VAL A 132 -17.19 -6.78 13.84
C VAL A 132 -16.73 -6.83 15.31
N PRO A 133 -15.43 -6.63 15.61
CA PRO A 133 -15.01 -6.37 16.97
C PRO A 133 -15.85 -5.23 17.51
N THR A 134 -16.52 -5.43 18.65
CA THR A 134 -17.48 -4.47 19.22
C THR A 134 -16.91 -3.07 19.39
N GLU A 135 -15.58 -2.94 19.50
CA GLU A 135 -14.88 -1.66 19.50
C GLU A 135 -13.63 -1.67 18.60
N PRO A 136 -13.45 -0.66 17.73
CA PRO A 136 -12.21 -0.51 16.98
C PRO A 136 -11.03 -0.23 17.94
N PRO A 137 -9.80 -0.66 17.60
CA PRO A 137 -8.64 -0.40 18.43
C PRO A 137 -8.49 1.11 18.70
N ARG A 138 -8.08 1.44 19.91
CA ARG A 138 -7.88 2.82 20.32
C ARG A 138 -6.61 3.36 19.68
N TRP A 139 -6.70 4.47 18.95
CA TRP A 139 -5.55 5.15 18.34
C TRP A 139 -5.59 6.63 18.70
N GLY A 140 -4.54 7.09 19.39
CA GLY A 140 -4.37 8.48 19.76
C GLY A 140 -3.45 9.21 18.79
N LEU A 141 -3.73 10.49 18.53
CA LEU A 141 -2.87 11.36 17.72
C LEU A 141 -1.89 12.10 18.64
N HIS A 142 -0.59 11.96 18.37
CA HIS A 142 0.49 12.58 19.14
C HIS A 142 1.41 13.40 18.24
N PRO A 143 2.13 14.39 18.79
CA PRO A 143 3.26 14.99 18.07
C PRO A 143 4.30 13.92 17.76
N ALA A 144 4.90 13.98 16.57
CA ALA A 144 6.07 13.17 16.24
C ALA A 144 7.38 13.83 16.71
N CYS A 145 7.32 15.05 17.23
CA CYS A 145 8.45 15.78 17.80
C CYS A 145 8.30 15.98 19.31
N SER A 146 9.43 16.12 19.99
CA SER A 146 9.46 16.54 21.38
C SER A 146 9.19 18.05 21.48
N GLY A 147 8.39 18.44 22.45
CA GLY A 147 8.15 19.84 22.77
C GLY A 147 7.06 20.02 23.80
N ASP A 148 7.15 21.10 24.58
CA ASP A 148 6.15 21.45 25.60
C ASP A 148 5.21 22.54 25.07
N TRP A 149 4.76 22.39 23.83
CA TRP A 149 3.83 23.32 23.19
C TRP A 149 2.39 22.82 23.31
N GLN A 150 1.45 23.76 23.34
CA GLN A 150 0.02 23.48 23.23
C GLN A 150 -0.57 24.40 22.16
N LEU A 151 -0.95 23.82 21.03
CA LEU A 151 -1.55 24.54 19.92
C LEU A 151 -2.99 24.94 20.27
N GLN A 152 -3.48 26.03 19.68
CA GLN A 152 -4.86 26.51 19.82
C GLN A 152 -5.57 26.50 18.46
N ASP A 153 -6.90 26.39 18.46
CA ASP A 153 -7.72 26.28 17.24
C ASP A 153 -7.61 27.53 16.34
N ASP A 154 -7.39 28.71 16.93
CA ASP A 154 -7.34 29.99 16.21
C ASP A 154 -6.10 30.14 15.31
N LEU A 155 -5.12 29.26 15.47
CA LEU A 155 -3.82 29.38 14.81
C LEU A 155 -3.87 29.03 13.32
N PHE A 156 -4.70 28.06 12.95
CA PHE A 156 -4.74 27.51 11.60
C PHE A 156 -6.14 27.58 11.02
N HIS A 157 -6.22 27.77 9.71
CA HIS A 157 -7.45 27.53 8.96
C HIS A 157 -7.29 26.29 8.07
N GLY A 158 -8.42 25.69 7.68
CA GLY A 158 -8.43 24.55 6.76
C GLY A 158 -7.83 23.27 7.34
N LEU A 159 -7.94 23.04 8.65
CA LEU A 159 -7.49 21.79 9.32
C LEU A 159 -8.02 20.54 8.63
N GLU A 160 -9.24 20.60 8.08
CA GLU A 160 -9.87 19.51 7.32
C GLU A 160 -8.99 18.97 6.19
N SER A 161 -8.15 19.81 5.59
CA SER A 161 -7.24 19.38 4.51
C SER A 161 -6.18 18.37 4.95
N ALA A 162 -5.98 18.18 6.26
CA ALA A 162 -5.11 17.16 6.82
C ALA A 162 -5.72 15.75 6.77
N TRP A 163 -7.00 15.61 6.43
CA TRP A 163 -7.74 14.34 6.49
C TRP A 163 -7.02 13.21 5.76
N ALA A 164 -6.58 13.41 4.50
CA ALA A 164 -5.93 12.33 3.74
C ALA A 164 -4.58 11.90 4.34
N SER A 165 -3.76 12.83 4.81
CA SER A 165 -2.49 12.50 5.48
C SER A 165 -2.70 11.75 6.79
N LEU A 166 -3.72 12.15 7.56
CA LEU A 166 -4.09 11.46 8.81
C LEU A 166 -4.61 10.04 8.53
N SER A 167 -5.51 9.90 7.56
CA SER A 167 -6.08 8.61 7.16
C SER A 167 -4.99 7.66 6.63
N ALA A 168 -4.10 8.16 5.75
CA ALA A 168 -2.99 7.37 5.24
C ALA A 168 -2.03 6.94 6.34
N GLY A 169 -1.69 7.85 7.27
CA GLY A 169 -0.89 7.53 8.45
C GLY A 169 -1.51 6.44 9.33
N LEU A 170 -2.82 6.49 9.55
CA LEU A 170 -3.52 5.49 10.38
C LEU A 170 -3.61 4.14 9.68
N VAL A 171 -3.94 4.11 8.39
CA VAL A 171 -3.98 2.87 7.60
C VAL A 171 -2.59 2.23 7.57
N ALA A 172 -1.54 3.01 7.28
CA ALA A 172 -0.16 2.52 7.30
C ALA A 172 0.22 1.98 8.69
N ALA A 173 -0.09 2.69 9.77
CA ALA A 173 0.17 2.24 11.14
C ALA A 173 -0.50 0.90 11.45
N HIS A 174 -1.78 0.76 11.08
CA HIS A 174 -2.57 -0.44 11.34
C HIS A 174 -2.05 -1.64 10.54
N LEU A 175 -1.61 -1.40 9.30
CA LEU A 175 -1.03 -2.41 8.42
C LEU A 175 0.46 -2.70 8.71
N GLY A 176 1.07 -2.00 9.68
CA GLY A 176 2.50 -2.13 9.98
C GLY A 176 3.42 -1.62 8.87
N LEU A 177 2.93 -0.73 8.00
CA LEU A 177 3.70 -0.13 6.90
C LEU A 177 4.38 1.15 7.35
N LEU A 178 5.59 1.39 6.82
CA LEU A 178 6.35 2.60 7.09
C LEU A 178 5.93 3.71 6.13
N PRO A 179 5.78 4.96 6.60
CA PRO A 179 5.43 6.08 5.77
C PRO A 179 6.66 6.61 5.00
N GLN A 180 6.49 6.91 3.72
CA GLN A 180 7.45 7.63 2.90
C GLN A 180 7.24 9.14 3.09
N MET A 181 8.15 9.81 3.80
CA MET A 181 8.03 11.24 4.16
C MET A 181 8.32 12.20 2.99
N THR A 182 8.21 11.74 1.74
CA THR A 182 8.28 12.55 0.51
C THR A 182 6.94 12.66 -0.21
N ALA A 183 5.90 11.97 0.27
CA ALA A 183 4.54 12.11 -0.25
C ALA A 183 3.68 12.87 0.75
N PHE A 184 3.02 13.92 0.25
CA PHE A 184 2.15 14.78 1.04
C PHE A 184 0.76 14.83 0.42
N ALA A 185 -0.25 15.14 1.23
CA ALA A 185 -1.60 15.37 0.76
C ALA A 185 -2.20 16.65 1.37
N SER A 186 -3.07 17.28 0.61
CA SER A 186 -3.97 18.33 1.09
C SER A 186 -5.35 18.06 0.50
N ILE A 187 -6.13 17.24 1.21
CA ILE A 187 -7.45 16.77 0.78
C ILE A 187 -8.34 16.69 2.02
N ALA A 188 -9.47 17.37 1.96
CA ALA A 188 -10.52 17.27 2.96
C ALA A 188 -11.60 16.29 2.50
N LEU A 189 -12.30 15.66 3.46
CA LEU A 189 -13.44 14.79 3.19
C LEU A 189 -14.68 15.32 3.92
N GLN A 190 -15.76 15.52 3.18
CA GLN A 190 -17.06 15.90 3.72
C GLN A 190 -18.14 15.06 3.05
N ASP A 191 -19.00 14.42 3.85
CA ASP A 191 -20.11 13.56 3.39
C ASP A 191 -19.66 12.45 2.42
N GLY A 192 -18.45 11.93 2.59
CA GLY A 192 -17.85 10.91 1.73
C GLY A 192 -17.20 11.44 0.45
N TYR A 193 -17.30 12.73 0.16
CA TYR A 193 -16.70 13.32 -1.03
C TYR A 193 -15.47 14.14 -0.66
N SER A 194 -14.43 14.05 -1.51
CA SER A 194 -13.29 14.95 -1.43
C SER A 194 -13.76 16.41 -1.62
N GLN A 195 -13.08 17.35 -0.97
CA GLN A 195 -13.40 18.78 -1.02
C GLN A 195 -12.20 19.59 -1.53
N ILE A 196 -12.50 20.68 -2.23
CA ILE A 196 -11.53 21.71 -2.60
C ILE A 196 -11.02 22.37 -1.32
N VAL A 197 -9.70 22.57 -1.23
CA VAL A 197 -9.05 23.15 -0.06
C VAL A 197 -8.29 24.42 -0.42
N GLU A 198 -8.25 25.35 0.55
CA GLU A 198 -7.55 26.62 0.41
C GLU A 198 -6.04 26.49 0.68
N GLY A 199 -5.30 27.53 0.26
CA GLY A 199 -3.86 27.68 0.50
C GLY A 199 -2.99 26.62 -0.18
N LEU A 200 -3.45 26.09 -1.32
CA LEU A 200 -2.81 24.96 -1.98
C LEU A 200 -1.37 25.28 -2.42
N THR A 201 -1.15 26.47 -2.97
CA THR A 201 0.18 26.94 -3.41
C THR A 201 1.15 27.01 -2.23
N GLU A 202 0.71 27.58 -1.10
CA GLU A 202 1.51 27.71 0.12
C GLU A 202 1.83 26.33 0.70
N LYS A 203 0.84 25.43 0.76
CA LYS A 203 1.03 24.06 1.25
C LYS A 203 1.99 23.26 0.37
N MET A 204 1.88 23.38 -0.95
CA MET A 204 2.81 22.74 -1.88
C MET A 204 4.23 23.29 -1.71
N ALA A 205 4.39 24.61 -1.61
CA ALA A 205 5.69 25.22 -1.34
C ALA A 205 6.29 24.72 -0.02
N ALA A 206 5.48 24.64 1.04
CA ALA A 206 5.88 24.07 2.32
C ALA A 206 6.31 22.61 2.18
N ALA A 207 5.55 21.77 1.48
CA ALA A 207 5.90 20.37 1.26
C ALA A 207 7.20 20.20 0.46
N CYS A 208 7.40 20.98 -0.59
CA CYS A 208 8.65 20.98 -1.38
C CYS A 208 9.87 21.34 -0.55
N ASP A 209 9.74 22.28 0.39
CA ASP A 209 10.81 22.62 1.34
C ASP A 209 11.21 21.45 2.25
N PHE A 210 10.39 20.41 2.33
CA PHE A 210 10.66 19.16 3.05
C PHE A 210 10.86 17.97 2.12
N GLY A 211 11.21 18.20 0.86
CA GLY A 211 11.58 17.14 -0.08
C GLY A 211 10.40 16.38 -0.65
N ALA A 212 9.21 17.00 -0.72
CA ALA A 212 8.08 16.39 -1.40
C ALA A 212 8.41 16.07 -2.86
N THR A 213 8.20 14.82 -3.26
CA THR A 213 8.26 14.33 -4.65
C THR A 213 6.86 14.04 -5.18
N VAL A 214 5.90 13.80 -4.29
CA VAL A 214 4.50 13.56 -4.61
C VAL A 214 3.60 14.47 -3.76
N PHE A 215 2.59 15.07 -4.40
CA PHE A 215 1.58 15.86 -3.71
C PHE A 215 0.17 15.47 -4.19
N ALA A 216 -0.65 15.00 -3.26
CA ALA A 216 -2.02 14.57 -3.52
C ALA A 216 -3.04 15.69 -3.27
N VAL A 217 -3.94 15.90 -4.23
CA VAL A 217 -5.00 16.90 -4.18
C VAL A 217 -6.36 16.33 -4.58
N ASP A 218 -7.42 17.08 -4.34
CA ASP A 218 -8.72 16.83 -4.96
C ASP A 218 -8.62 16.88 -6.50
N SER A 219 -9.31 15.99 -7.21
CA SER A 219 -9.25 15.97 -8.68
C SER A 219 -9.66 17.28 -9.35
N ARG A 220 -10.55 18.07 -8.74
CA ARG A 220 -10.98 19.38 -9.25
C ARG A 220 -9.89 20.44 -9.13
N GLN A 221 -8.90 20.24 -8.27
CA GLN A 221 -7.74 21.14 -8.11
C GLN A 221 -6.49 20.65 -8.85
N ARG A 222 -6.55 19.49 -9.52
CA ARG A 222 -5.39 18.86 -10.16
C ARG A 222 -4.69 19.77 -11.17
N GLU A 223 -5.45 20.37 -12.08
CA GLU A 223 -4.89 21.22 -13.14
C GLU A 223 -4.24 22.50 -12.57
N ALA A 224 -4.91 23.15 -11.62
CA ALA A 224 -4.38 24.31 -10.93
C ALA A 224 -3.09 23.95 -10.16
N ALA A 225 -3.08 22.82 -9.45
CA ALA A 225 -1.91 22.30 -8.75
C ALA A 225 -0.76 21.98 -9.71
N GLN A 226 -1.03 21.35 -10.85
CA GLN A 226 0.00 21.06 -11.87
C GLN A 226 0.59 22.35 -12.46
N THR A 227 -0.25 23.35 -12.71
CA THR A 227 0.21 24.65 -13.21
C THR A 227 1.09 25.34 -12.19
N ALA A 228 0.69 25.35 -10.92
CA ALA A 228 1.47 25.88 -9.81
C ALA A 228 2.81 25.12 -9.65
N ALA A 229 2.79 23.80 -9.63
CA ALA A 229 3.99 22.96 -9.52
C ALA A 229 5.01 23.26 -10.63
N ARG A 230 4.58 23.43 -11.89
CA ARG A 230 5.50 23.76 -13.00
C ARG A 230 6.26 25.08 -12.80
N GLN A 231 5.71 26.02 -12.02
CA GLN A 231 6.33 27.32 -11.81
C GLN A 231 7.44 27.29 -10.75
N PHE A 232 7.29 26.52 -9.68
CA PHE A 232 8.22 26.58 -8.54
C PHE A 232 8.75 25.21 -8.06
N ALA A 233 8.20 24.10 -8.55
CA ALA A 233 8.56 22.74 -8.15
C ALA A 233 8.38 21.74 -9.31
N PRO A 234 9.14 21.85 -10.41
CA PRO A 234 8.93 21.06 -11.62
C PRO A 234 9.12 19.55 -11.43
N SER A 235 9.82 19.12 -10.37
CA SER A 235 10.00 17.71 -10.01
C SER A 235 8.84 17.13 -9.20
N LEU A 236 7.88 17.96 -8.76
CA LEU A 236 6.76 17.52 -7.93
C LEU A 236 5.68 16.84 -8.78
N THR A 237 5.40 15.58 -8.48
CA THR A 237 4.32 14.83 -9.14
C THR A 237 3.00 15.09 -8.44
N ILE A 238 2.02 15.61 -9.20
CA ILE A 238 0.66 15.81 -8.69
C ILE A 238 -0.19 14.57 -8.96
N VAL A 239 -0.67 13.95 -7.88
CA VAL A 239 -1.66 12.87 -7.91
C VAL A 239 -3.01 13.40 -7.42
N SER A 240 -4.10 12.77 -7.85
CA SER A 240 -5.45 13.19 -7.47
C SER A 240 -6.26 12.06 -6.84
N ALA A 241 -7.06 12.39 -5.82
CA ALA A 241 -8.16 11.56 -5.39
C ALA A 241 -9.21 11.47 -6.51
N GLU A 242 -9.78 10.29 -6.76
CA GLU A 242 -10.80 10.10 -7.80
C GLU A 242 -12.14 10.69 -7.31
N ALA A 243 -12.69 11.69 -8.02
CA ALA A 243 -13.96 12.33 -7.64
C ALA A 243 -15.18 11.39 -7.55
N ASN A 244 -15.14 10.26 -8.27
CA ASN A 244 -16.32 9.40 -8.47
C ASN A 244 -16.39 8.22 -7.49
N ASP A 245 -15.40 8.05 -6.62
CA ASP A 245 -15.40 7.00 -5.61
C ASP A 245 -15.38 7.63 -4.21
N PRO A 246 -16.55 7.73 -3.54
CA PRO A 246 -16.66 8.34 -2.22
C PRO A 246 -16.11 7.46 -1.09
N SER A 247 -15.60 6.26 -1.40
CA SER A 247 -14.99 5.41 -0.40
C SER A 247 -13.62 5.94 0.01
N LEU A 248 -13.22 5.67 1.26
CA LEU A 248 -11.86 5.93 1.74
C LEU A 248 -10.80 5.29 0.83
N LYS A 249 -11.10 4.12 0.25
CA LYS A 249 -10.26 3.45 -0.75
C LYS A 249 -10.11 4.27 -2.02
N GLY A 250 -11.20 4.79 -2.59
CA GLY A 250 -11.18 5.66 -3.76
C GLY A 250 -10.35 6.92 -3.56
N VAL A 251 -10.57 7.63 -2.45
CA VAL A 251 -9.88 8.89 -2.15
C VAL A 251 -8.38 8.68 -1.94
N LEU A 252 -7.98 7.60 -1.25
CA LEU A 252 -6.57 7.33 -0.95
C LEU A 252 -5.85 6.49 -2.01
N ARG A 253 -6.55 5.95 -3.02
CA ARG A 253 -6.03 4.97 -3.99
C ARG A 253 -4.71 5.38 -4.63
N SER A 254 -4.60 6.64 -5.05
CA SER A 254 -3.42 7.18 -5.73
C SER A 254 -2.36 7.72 -4.76
N TYR A 255 -2.73 7.96 -3.49
CA TYR A 255 -1.85 8.59 -2.51
C TYR A 255 -1.18 7.56 -1.60
N LEU A 256 -1.93 6.58 -1.10
CA LEU A 256 -1.45 5.64 -0.10
C LEU A 256 -0.24 4.80 -0.57
N PRO A 257 -0.16 4.32 -1.83
CA PRO A 257 1.03 3.62 -2.31
C PRO A 257 2.26 4.51 -2.53
N GLU A 258 2.08 5.83 -2.67
CA GLU A 258 3.17 6.82 -2.72
C GLU A 258 3.59 7.26 -1.31
N PHE A 259 2.65 7.20 -0.36
CA PHE A 259 2.87 7.50 1.05
C PHE A 259 3.52 6.35 1.82
N THR A 260 3.65 5.15 1.26
CA THR A 260 4.18 3.98 1.97
C THR A 260 5.47 3.50 1.35
N ASP A 261 6.47 3.29 2.20
CA ASP A 261 7.75 2.69 1.80
C ASP A 261 7.51 1.25 1.32
N GLU A 262 8.09 0.92 0.17
CA GLU A 262 8.08 -0.45 -0.35
C GLU A 262 8.80 -1.39 0.63
N PRO A 263 8.13 -2.42 1.17
CA PRO A 263 8.79 -3.35 2.08
C PRO A 263 9.87 -4.16 1.36
N ALA A 264 10.96 -4.49 2.06
CA ALA A 264 12.00 -5.37 1.53
C ALA A 264 11.45 -6.75 1.10
N VAL A 265 12.14 -7.42 0.17
CA VAL A 265 11.80 -8.78 -0.26
C VAL A 265 11.85 -9.74 0.94
N PRO A 266 10.75 -10.47 1.23
CA PRO A 266 10.71 -11.40 2.36
C PRO A 266 11.50 -12.68 2.07
N GLU A 267 11.93 -13.38 3.12
CA GLU A 267 12.61 -14.68 2.99
C GLU A 267 11.63 -15.86 3.11
N HIS A 268 10.63 -15.73 3.99
CA HIS A 268 9.64 -16.76 4.32
C HIS A 268 8.22 -16.20 4.48
N VAL A 269 7.20 -17.04 4.21
CA VAL A 269 5.77 -16.67 4.32
C VAL A 269 5.33 -16.33 5.76
N LYS A 270 6.07 -16.82 6.76
CA LYS A 270 5.79 -16.58 8.19
C LYS A 270 6.44 -15.31 8.72
N ASP A 271 7.28 -14.63 7.93
CA ASP A 271 7.99 -13.43 8.36
C ASP A 271 7.03 -12.25 8.47
N ALA A 272 7.28 -11.39 9.46
CA ALA A 272 6.55 -10.11 9.57
C ALA A 272 6.74 -9.25 8.29
N VAL A 273 7.89 -9.36 7.62
CA VAL A 273 8.14 -8.69 6.33
C VAL A 273 7.16 -9.17 5.27
N PHE A 274 6.88 -10.48 5.18
CA PHE A 274 5.94 -11.03 4.19
C PHE A 274 4.53 -10.48 4.42
N GLN A 275 4.08 -10.41 5.68
CA GLN A 275 2.78 -9.84 6.01
C GLN A 275 2.69 -8.35 5.62
N ARG A 276 3.78 -7.58 5.80
CA ARG A 276 3.86 -6.21 5.28
C ARG A 276 3.82 -6.14 3.77
N CYS A 277 4.51 -7.05 3.05
CA CYS A 277 4.41 -7.12 1.59
C CYS A 277 2.97 -7.43 1.14
N VAL A 278 2.26 -8.33 1.82
CA VAL A 278 0.86 -8.64 1.52
C VAL A 278 -0.01 -7.40 1.74
N ALA A 279 0.15 -6.71 2.87
CA ALA A 279 -0.57 -5.48 3.17
C ALA A 279 -0.28 -4.36 2.16
N TYR A 280 1.00 -4.18 1.77
CA TYR A 280 1.42 -3.23 0.75
C TYR A 280 0.83 -3.56 -0.62
N TYR A 281 0.83 -4.84 -1.02
CA TYR A 281 0.23 -5.30 -2.27
C TYR A 281 -1.28 -4.98 -2.34
N GLN A 282 -1.99 -5.09 -1.21
CA GLN A 282 -3.42 -4.78 -1.11
C GLN A 282 -3.75 -3.28 -1.27
N LEU A 283 -2.74 -2.39 -1.25
CA LEU A 283 -2.94 -0.97 -1.51
C LEU A 283 -3.18 -0.67 -3.00
N PHE A 284 -2.78 -1.58 -3.89
CA PHE A 284 -2.88 -1.38 -5.33
C PHE A 284 -4.19 -1.95 -5.92
N ASP A 285 -4.56 -1.42 -7.09
CA ASP A 285 -5.45 -2.16 -7.99
C ASP A 285 -4.77 -3.47 -8.43
N PRO A 286 -5.37 -4.66 -8.19
CA PRO A 286 -4.80 -5.94 -8.60
C PRO A 286 -4.49 -6.04 -10.11
N ARG A 287 -5.15 -5.23 -10.94
CA ARG A 287 -4.94 -5.21 -12.40
C ARG A 287 -3.80 -4.29 -12.82
N SER A 288 -3.29 -3.43 -11.93
CA SER A 288 -2.25 -2.47 -12.25
C SER A 288 -0.91 -3.15 -12.53
N LYS A 289 -0.11 -2.54 -13.42
CA LYS A 289 1.26 -3.01 -13.72
C LYS A 289 2.14 -3.04 -12.46
N ARG A 290 1.97 -2.06 -11.56
CA ARG A 290 2.72 -1.98 -10.30
C ARG A 290 2.37 -3.14 -9.36
N ALA A 291 1.09 -3.45 -9.17
CA ALA A 291 0.66 -4.62 -8.37
C ALA A 291 1.25 -5.92 -8.89
N LYS A 292 1.16 -6.16 -10.22
CA LYS A 292 1.74 -7.35 -10.85
C LYS A 292 3.25 -7.43 -10.66
N THR A 293 3.96 -6.33 -10.90
CA THR A 293 5.41 -6.26 -10.75
C THR A 293 5.84 -6.53 -9.31
N PHE A 294 5.16 -5.93 -8.33
CA PHE A 294 5.44 -6.14 -6.91
C PHE A 294 5.14 -7.58 -6.48
N LYS A 295 3.98 -8.14 -6.87
CA LYS A 295 3.63 -9.53 -6.61
C LYS A 295 4.70 -10.49 -7.14
N HIS A 296 5.14 -10.31 -8.38
CA HIS A 296 6.13 -11.20 -9.02
C HIS A 296 7.52 -11.10 -8.39
N SER A 297 7.93 -9.90 -7.96
CA SER A 297 9.27 -9.67 -7.40
C SER A 297 9.39 -9.99 -5.90
N HIS A 298 8.33 -9.76 -5.12
CA HIS A 298 8.38 -9.86 -3.65
C HIS A 298 7.61 -11.07 -3.10
N LEU A 299 6.38 -11.29 -3.55
CA LEU A 299 5.49 -12.29 -2.95
C LEU A 299 5.67 -13.68 -3.58
N GLN A 300 5.62 -13.74 -4.91
CA GLN A 300 5.60 -14.98 -5.67
C GLN A 300 6.82 -15.87 -5.44
N PRO A 301 8.08 -15.37 -5.34
CA PRO A 301 9.24 -16.23 -5.09
C PRO A 301 9.13 -16.98 -3.76
N VAL A 302 8.61 -16.32 -2.72
CA VAL A 302 8.44 -16.90 -1.38
C VAL A 302 7.27 -17.89 -1.36
N ILE A 303 6.16 -17.56 -2.04
CA ILE A 303 5.00 -18.45 -2.19
C ILE A 303 5.41 -19.73 -2.96
N ILE A 304 6.14 -19.60 -4.07
CA ILE A 304 6.68 -20.72 -4.84
C ILE A 304 7.53 -21.63 -3.95
N ARG A 305 8.45 -21.05 -3.16
CA ARG A 305 9.32 -21.80 -2.26
C ARG A 305 8.50 -22.57 -1.22
N ASN A 306 7.49 -21.92 -0.62
CA ASN A 306 6.59 -22.54 0.34
C ASN A 306 5.79 -23.70 -0.29
N CYS A 307 5.18 -23.48 -1.45
CA CYS A 307 4.45 -24.53 -2.17
C CYS A 307 5.37 -25.69 -2.56
N ARG A 308 6.59 -25.41 -3.04
CA ARG A 308 7.59 -26.44 -3.36
C ARG A 308 7.95 -27.29 -2.14
N SER A 309 8.07 -26.68 -0.97
CA SER A 309 8.29 -27.42 0.28
C SER A 309 7.12 -28.36 0.59
N GLN A 310 5.88 -27.89 0.43
CA GLN A 310 4.68 -28.72 0.64
C GLN A 310 4.61 -29.89 -0.37
N PHE A 311 4.94 -29.67 -1.64
CA PHE A 311 5.06 -30.75 -2.63
C PHE A 311 6.12 -31.77 -2.21
N ARG A 312 7.34 -31.32 -1.87
CA ARG A 312 8.43 -32.21 -1.45
C ARG A 312 8.04 -33.05 -0.24
N GLU A 313 7.36 -32.46 0.74
CA GLU A 313 6.89 -33.17 1.93
C GLU A 313 5.85 -34.25 1.60
N LYS A 314 4.88 -33.95 0.74
CA LYS A 314 3.76 -34.86 0.44
C LYS A 314 4.10 -35.97 -0.55
N ILE A 315 4.92 -35.69 -1.55
CA ILE A 315 5.19 -36.63 -2.65
C ILE A 315 6.67 -37.01 -2.77
N GLY A 316 7.60 -36.22 -2.25
CA GLY A 316 9.05 -36.38 -2.45
C GLY A 316 9.57 -35.55 -3.63
N GLU A 317 10.87 -35.24 -3.58
CA GLU A 317 11.53 -34.44 -4.62
C GLU A 317 11.66 -35.21 -5.94
N GLY A 318 11.39 -34.53 -7.07
CA GLY A 318 11.57 -35.08 -8.41
C GLY A 318 10.58 -36.18 -8.82
N LYS A 319 9.57 -36.50 -8.00
CA LYS A 319 8.61 -37.55 -8.34
C LYS A 319 7.63 -37.16 -9.45
N LEU A 320 7.23 -35.89 -9.53
CA LEU A 320 6.40 -35.39 -10.63
C LEU A 320 7.29 -34.91 -11.77
N THR A 321 7.13 -35.52 -12.95
CA THR A 321 7.87 -35.14 -14.16
C THR A 321 6.98 -34.45 -15.19
N HIS A 322 5.67 -34.74 -15.15
CA HIS A 322 4.67 -34.24 -16.08
C HIS A 322 3.52 -33.57 -15.33
N LEU A 323 3.02 -32.46 -15.85
CA LEU A 323 1.87 -31.74 -15.29
C LEU A 323 0.86 -31.41 -16.39
N VAL A 324 -0.41 -31.76 -16.19
CA VAL A 324 -1.52 -31.38 -17.06
C VAL A 324 -2.34 -30.28 -16.39
N VAL A 325 -2.54 -29.15 -17.07
CA VAL A 325 -3.19 -27.96 -16.53
C VAL A 325 -4.18 -27.38 -17.53
N ILE A 326 -5.36 -26.96 -17.02
CA ILE A 326 -6.28 -26.12 -17.78
C ILE A 326 -5.88 -24.65 -17.60
N VAL A 327 -5.66 -23.95 -18.71
CA VAL A 327 -5.31 -22.53 -18.70
C VAL A 327 -6.57 -21.68 -18.53
N SER A 328 -6.60 -20.89 -17.46
CA SER A 328 -7.63 -19.88 -17.24
C SER A 328 -7.26 -18.53 -17.90
N GLY A 329 -8.19 -17.58 -17.94
CA GLY A 329 -7.91 -16.22 -18.42
C GLY A 329 -6.99 -15.37 -17.51
N SER A 330 -6.50 -15.93 -16.40
CA SER A 330 -5.49 -15.34 -15.51
C SER A 330 -4.43 -16.40 -15.18
N PRO A 331 -3.27 -16.42 -15.86
CA PRO A 331 -2.31 -17.52 -15.79
C PRO A 331 -1.49 -17.61 -14.49
N ASP A 332 -1.61 -16.63 -13.57
CA ASP A 332 -0.81 -16.55 -12.34
C ASP A 332 -0.82 -17.85 -11.51
N LEU A 333 -1.97 -18.51 -11.41
CA LEU A 333 -2.10 -19.75 -10.65
C LEU A 333 -1.36 -20.92 -11.34
N GLN A 334 -1.51 -21.01 -12.67
CA GLN A 334 -0.84 -22.02 -13.48
C GLN A 334 0.68 -21.82 -13.44
N GLN A 335 1.15 -20.58 -13.57
CA GLN A 335 2.56 -20.22 -13.44
C GLN A 335 3.11 -20.62 -12.07
N LEU A 336 2.38 -20.31 -10.98
CA LEU A 336 2.74 -20.72 -9.63
C LEU A 336 2.84 -22.24 -9.52
N LEU A 337 1.85 -22.99 -10.02
CA LEU A 337 1.82 -24.44 -9.94
C LEU A 337 2.97 -25.10 -10.72
N ILE A 338 3.21 -24.67 -11.97
CA ILE A 338 4.30 -25.16 -12.81
C ILE A 338 5.65 -24.91 -12.12
N THR A 339 5.87 -23.70 -11.60
CA THR A 339 7.14 -23.34 -10.97
C THR A 339 7.34 -24.03 -9.62
N ALA A 340 6.28 -24.17 -8.82
CA ALA A 340 6.35 -24.82 -7.52
C ALA A 340 6.61 -26.33 -7.63
N THR A 341 5.97 -27.00 -8.59
CA THR A 341 6.16 -28.44 -8.85
C THR A 341 7.52 -28.75 -9.46
N GLY A 342 8.08 -27.84 -10.28
CA GLY A 342 9.38 -28.04 -10.91
C GLY A 342 9.39 -29.17 -11.95
N VAL A 343 8.23 -29.47 -12.54
CA VAL A 343 8.08 -30.52 -13.55
C VAL A 343 8.89 -30.24 -14.81
N SER A 344 9.29 -31.31 -15.50
CA SER A 344 10.09 -31.22 -16.73
C SER A 344 9.25 -31.02 -17.98
N ARG A 345 7.95 -31.39 -17.96
CA ARG A 345 7.03 -31.17 -19.08
C ARG A 345 5.66 -30.72 -18.58
N VAL A 346 4.99 -29.88 -19.37
CA VAL A 346 3.66 -29.36 -19.04
C VAL A 346 2.74 -29.49 -20.25
N LEU A 347 1.52 -29.98 -20.05
CA LEU A 347 0.44 -29.88 -21.04
C LEU A 347 -0.50 -28.75 -20.63
N LEU A 348 -0.60 -27.73 -21.48
CA LEU A 348 -1.47 -26.58 -21.32
C LEU A 348 -2.72 -26.76 -22.19
N LEU A 349 -3.81 -27.17 -21.55
CA LEU A 349 -5.13 -27.30 -22.18
C LEU A 349 -5.84 -25.94 -22.16
N HIS A 350 -6.26 -25.43 -23.30
CA HIS A 350 -6.97 -24.15 -23.38
C HIS A 350 -8.15 -24.21 -24.34
N THR A 351 -9.18 -23.41 -24.10
CA THR A 351 -10.25 -23.25 -25.11
C THR A 351 -9.79 -22.34 -26.25
N ASN A 352 -10.54 -22.34 -27.37
CA ASN A 352 -10.32 -21.41 -28.49
C ASN A 352 -10.70 -19.95 -28.16
N ASP A 353 -11.05 -19.64 -26.91
CA ASP A 353 -11.21 -18.26 -26.44
C ASP A 353 -9.89 -17.49 -26.58
N ALA A 354 -9.96 -16.27 -27.10
CA ALA A 354 -8.77 -15.46 -27.38
C ALA A 354 -7.97 -15.15 -26.11
N ARG A 355 -8.65 -14.93 -24.97
CA ARG A 355 -7.99 -14.61 -23.71
C ARG A 355 -7.25 -15.84 -23.15
N GLN A 356 -7.87 -17.02 -23.18
CA GLN A 356 -7.20 -18.26 -22.76
C GLN A 356 -6.06 -18.66 -23.69
N THR A 357 -6.25 -18.49 -25.01
CA THR A 357 -5.20 -18.76 -26.01
C THR A 357 -3.98 -17.88 -25.77
N ASN A 358 -4.19 -16.57 -25.55
CA ASN A 358 -3.10 -15.65 -25.24
C ASN A 358 -2.38 -16.00 -23.93
N ALA A 359 -3.13 -16.36 -22.89
CA ALA A 359 -2.55 -16.80 -21.61
C ALA A 359 -1.74 -18.10 -21.76
N ALA A 360 -2.22 -19.05 -22.57
CA ALA A 360 -1.50 -20.30 -22.84
C ALA A 360 -0.20 -20.05 -23.61
N MET A 361 -0.23 -19.16 -24.61
CA MET A 361 0.96 -18.74 -25.35
C MET A 361 1.95 -17.95 -24.49
N GLU A 362 1.47 -17.18 -23.50
CA GLU A 362 2.32 -16.49 -22.51
C GLU A 362 3.04 -17.51 -21.62
N LEU A 363 2.29 -18.46 -21.05
CA LEU A 363 2.86 -19.56 -20.28
C LEU A 363 3.84 -20.40 -21.10
N GLN A 364 3.57 -20.66 -22.38
CA GLN A 364 4.50 -21.41 -23.23
C GLN A 364 5.81 -20.65 -23.49
N ARG A 365 5.75 -19.32 -23.64
CA ARG A 365 6.95 -18.50 -23.76
C ARG A 365 7.79 -18.51 -22.48
N GLU A 366 7.16 -18.54 -21.32
CA GLU A 366 7.84 -18.61 -20.02
C GLU A 366 8.34 -20.03 -19.70
N PHE A 367 7.62 -21.06 -20.15
CA PHE A 367 7.94 -22.47 -19.94
C PHE A 367 8.04 -23.20 -21.30
N PRO A 368 9.19 -23.10 -22.01
CA PRO A 368 9.38 -23.69 -23.34
C PRO A 368 9.18 -25.21 -23.41
N GLN A 369 9.27 -25.90 -22.26
CA GLN A 369 8.98 -27.32 -22.12
C GLN A 369 7.49 -27.69 -22.20
N SER A 370 6.61 -26.70 -22.37
CA SER A 370 5.17 -26.90 -22.41
C SER A 370 4.63 -27.17 -23.83
N CYS A 371 3.63 -28.04 -23.88
CA CYS A 371 2.85 -28.35 -25.07
C CYS A 371 1.49 -27.67 -24.98
N LEU A 372 1.05 -27.03 -26.06
CA LEU A 372 -0.30 -26.46 -26.16
C LEU A 372 -1.25 -27.48 -26.79
N ALA A 373 -2.44 -27.59 -26.22
CA ALA A 373 -3.53 -28.34 -26.81
C ALA A 373 -4.83 -27.55 -26.65
N SER A 374 -5.46 -27.21 -27.77
CA SER A 374 -6.73 -26.51 -27.78
C SER A 374 -7.91 -27.49 -27.75
N PHE A 375 -9.02 -27.07 -27.17
CA PHE A 375 -10.26 -27.84 -27.15
C PHE A 375 -11.49 -26.94 -27.26
N VAL A 376 -12.63 -27.54 -27.62
CA VAL A 376 -13.94 -26.88 -27.60
C VAL A 376 -14.66 -27.26 -26.31
N ALA A 377 -15.22 -26.28 -25.61
CA ALA A 377 -15.89 -26.48 -24.32
C ALA A 377 -17.34 -26.97 -24.49
N ASP A 378 -17.52 -28.08 -25.22
CA ASP A 378 -18.81 -28.70 -25.51
C ASP A 378 -18.84 -30.16 -24.99
N ASP A 379 -19.58 -31.04 -25.67
CA ASP A 379 -19.68 -32.45 -25.31
C ASP A 379 -18.56 -33.31 -25.90
N SER A 380 -17.73 -32.78 -26.81
CA SER A 380 -16.53 -33.43 -27.36
C SER A 380 -15.25 -33.22 -26.51
N MET A 381 -15.37 -32.40 -25.47
CA MET A 381 -14.28 -32.07 -24.55
C MET A 381 -13.68 -33.32 -23.88
N PRO A 382 -14.46 -34.32 -23.40
CA PRO A 382 -13.89 -35.51 -22.76
C PRO A 382 -13.01 -36.34 -23.71
N GLU A 383 -13.44 -36.53 -24.96
CA GLU A 383 -12.66 -37.26 -25.97
C GLU A 383 -11.37 -36.52 -26.30
N THR A 384 -11.43 -35.18 -26.37
CA THR A 384 -10.25 -34.34 -26.58
C THR A 384 -9.28 -34.44 -25.40
N PHE A 385 -9.76 -34.31 -24.16
CA PHE A 385 -8.93 -34.46 -22.96
C PHE A 385 -8.28 -35.84 -22.92
N CYS A 386 -9.06 -36.91 -23.15
CA CYS A 386 -8.55 -38.28 -23.16
C CYS A 386 -7.42 -38.45 -24.17
N ARG A 387 -7.62 -37.99 -25.42
CA ARG A 387 -6.62 -38.08 -26.49
C ARG A 387 -5.36 -37.30 -26.18
N GLU A 388 -5.49 -36.02 -25.80
CA GLU A 388 -4.32 -35.16 -25.59
C GLU A 388 -3.53 -35.53 -24.34
N ILE A 389 -4.22 -35.95 -23.26
CA ILE A 389 -3.56 -36.44 -22.04
C ILE A 389 -2.83 -37.74 -22.34
N ALA A 390 -3.49 -38.73 -22.96
CA ALA A 390 -2.87 -40.03 -23.26
C ALA A 390 -1.64 -39.88 -24.16
N LYS A 391 -1.71 -39.00 -25.17
CA LYS A 391 -0.58 -38.67 -26.04
C LYS A 391 0.56 -37.99 -25.26
N PHE A 392 0.25 -37.06 -24.37
CA PHE A 392 1.25 -36.34 -23.60
C PHE A 392 1.97 -37.21 -22.57
N THR A 393 1.25 -38.18 -21.98
CA THR A 393 1.78 -39.10 -20.97
C THR A 393 2.20 -40.44 -21.56
N GLU A 394 2.37 -40.53 -22.88
CA GLU A 394 2.81 -41.76 -23.55
C GLU A 394 4.18 -42.20 -22.99
N HIS A 395 4.25 -43.44 -22.49
CA HIS A 395 5.43 -44.01 -21.81
C HIS A 395 5.85 -43.35 -20.49
N VAL A 396 5.00 -42.53 -19.88
CA VAL A 396 5.25 -41.94 -18.56
C VAL A 396 4.55 -42.78 -17.48
N PRO A 397 5.25 -43.21 -16.42
CA PRO A 397 4.60 -43.87 -15.30
C PRO A 397 3.52 -42.97 -14.66
N PRO A 398 2.28 -43.47 -14.46
CA PRO A 398 1.17 -42.69 -13.92
C PRO A 398 1.51 -41.92 -12.64
N GLU A 399 2.32 -42.51 -11.77
CA GLU A 399 2.71 -41.92 -10.50
C GLU A 399 3.57 -40.66 -10.61
N GLN A 400 4.11 -40.38 -11.80
CA GLN A 400 4.89 -39.20 -12.13
C GLN A 400 4.09 -38.09 -12.84
N VAL A 401 2.80 -38.33 -13.08
CA VAL A 401 1.89 -37.40 -13.75
C VAL A 401 1.03 -36.69 -12.71
N GLY A 402 1.08 -35.36 -12.73
CA GLY A 402 0.18 -34.48 -11.99
C GLY A 402 -0.93 -33.94 -12.87
N ILE A 403 -2.15 -33.90 -12.36
CA ILE A 403 -3.33 -33.31 -13.01
C ILE A 403 -3.88 -32.20 -12.13
N ASP A 404 -3.81 -30.95 -12.61
CA ASP A 404 -4.44 -29.81 -11.95
C ASP A 404 -5.96 -29.86 -12.11
N VAL A 405 -6.66 -29.84 -10.98
CA VAL A 405 -8.12 -29.76 -10.93
C VAL A 405 -8.60 -28.46 -10.27
N LYS A 406 -7.73 -27.48 -10.01
CA LYS A 406 -8.15 -26.18 -9.51
C LYS A 406 -8.66 -25.28 -10.63
N SER A 407 -7.99 -25.32 -11.78
CA SER A 407 -8.28 -24.45 -12.91
C SER A 407 -9.44 -24.95 -13.78
N GLY A 408 -10.23 -24.02 -14.32
CA GLY A 408 -11.33 -24.33 -15.24
C GLY A 408 -12.73 -24.39 -14.62
N THR A 409 -13.74 -24.62 -15.45
CA THR A 409 -15.13 -24.74 -15.00
C THR A 409 -15.35 -26.04 -14.21
N ALA A 410 -16.46 -26.14 -13.46
CA ALA A 410 -16.80 -27.38 -12.75
C ALA A 410 -16.85 -28.60 -13.70
N LYS A 411 -17.40 -28.44 -14.92
CA LYS A 411 -17.43 -29.49 -15.95
C LYS A 411 -16.01 -29.89 -16.37
N MET A 412 -15.12 -28.94 -16.62
CA MET A 412 -13.73 -29.22 -17.01
C MET A 412 -12.97 -29.96 -15.90
N LYS A 413 -13.08 -29.48 -14.65
CA LYS A 413 -12.44 -30.11 -13.48
C LYS A 413 -12.93 -31.54 -13.24
N TYR A 414 -14.24 -31.76 -13.38
CA TYR A 414 -14.83 -33.10 -13.31
C TYR A 414 -14.20 -34.06 -14.32
N TRP A 415 -14.08 -33.65 -15.59
CA TRP A 415 -13.50 -34.51 -16.62
C TRP A 415 -12.00 -34.72 -16.43
N MET A 416 -11.24 -33.71 -16.02
CA MET A 416 -9.82 -33.88 -15.66
C MET A 416 -9.62 -34.93 -14.57
N GLY A 417 -10.40 -34.87 -13.50
CA GLY A 417 -10.35 -35.87 -12.43
C GLY A 417 -10.84 -37.25 -12.88
N ARG A 418 -11.86 -37.32 -13.74
CA ARG A 418 -12.45 -38.59 -14.19
C ARG A 418 -11.59 -39.33 -15.20
N LEU A 419 -10.85 -38.62 -16.03
CA LEU A 419 -9.97 -39.18 -17.08
C LEU A 419 -8.55 -39.45 -16.58
N ALA A 420 -8.24 -39.08 -15.35
CA ALA A 420 -6.96 -39.40 -14.72
C ALA A 420 -6.76 -40.92 -14.63
N HIS A 421 -5.61 -41.40 -15.09
CA HIS A 421 -5.24 -42.81 -14.91
C HIS A 421 -5.10 -43.11 -13.40
N PRO A 422 -5.46 -44.32 -12.93
CA PRO A 422 -5.15 -44.75 -11.56
C PRO A 422 -3.68 -44.47 -11.22
N GLU A 423 -3.40 -44.04 -9.99
CA GLU A 423 -2.08 -43.60 -9.55
C GLU A 423 -1.61 -42.21 -10.04
N ASN A 424 -2.29 -41.53 -10.97
CA ASN A 424 -1.98 -40.12 -11.23
C ASN A 424 -2.16 -39.29 -9.95
N TRP A 425 -1.30 -38.29 -9.74
CA TRP A 425 -1.53 -37.31 -8.69
C TRP A 425 -2.58 -36.30 -9.16
N ILE A 426 -3.61 -36.10 -8.34
CA ILE A 426 -4.54 -34.98 -8.50
C ILE A 426 -4.08 -33.82 -7.64
N LEU A 427 -3.95 -32.64 -8.25
CA LEU A 427 -3.42 -31.43 -7.63
C LEU A 427 -4.53 -30.40 -7.48
N ASN A 428 -4.74 -29.91 -6.27
CA ASN A 428 -5.59 -28.75 -5.98
C ASN A 428 -4.76 -27.74 -5.17
N LEU A 429 -4.44 -26.58 -5.77
CA LEU A 429 -3.81 -25.48 -5.03
C LEU A 429 -4.90 -24.59 -4.43
N GLU A 430 -5.17 -24.77 -3.16
CA GLU A 430 -6.13 -23.95 -2.43
C GLU A 430 -5.54 -22.62 -2.02
N SER A 431 -6.38 -21.61 -1.86
CA SER A 431 -5.97 -20.30 -1.33
C SER A 431 -7.17 -19.70 -0.62
N ALA A 432 -6.94 -19.02 0.50
CA ALA A 432 -7.97 -18.20 1.11
C ALA A 432 -8.30 -17.02 0.18
N HIS A 433 -9.57 -16.60 0.18
CA HIS A 433 -10.02 -15.46 -0.62
C HIS A 433 -10.70 -14.44 0.28
N VAL A 434 -10.41 -13.17 0.03
CA VAL A 434 -11.12 -12.02 0.59
C VAL A 434 -11.60 -11.19 -0.59
N ASP A 435 -12.90 -10.92 -0.66
CA ASP A 435 -13.50 -10.16 -1.77
C ASP A 435 -13.21 -10.73 -3.17
N ASN A 436 -13.23 -12.06 -3.31
CA ASN A 436 -12.85 -12.78 -4.53
C ASN A 436 -11.40 -12.58 -4.98
N VAL A 437 -10.54 -12.05 -4.11
CA VAL A 437 -9.09 -11.93 -4.35
C VAL A 437 -8.36 -12.94 -3.48
N ALA A 438 -7.50 -13.76 -4.10
CA ALA A 438 -6.66 -14.71 -3.38
C ALA A 438 -5.71 -13.96 -2.43
N VAL A 439 -5.62 -14.41 -1.18
CA VAL A 439 -4.72 -13.85 -0.17
C VAL A 439 -3.34 -14.50 -0.34
N PRO A 440 -2.30 -13.74 -0.74
CA PRO A 440 -0.98 -14.31 -0.98
C PRO A 440 -0.39 -14.95 0.29
N GLY A 441 0.27 -16.08 0.15
CA GLY A 441 0.87 -16.85 1.25
C GLY A 441 -0.08 -17.81 1.95
N THR A 442 -1.36 -17.83 1.57
CA THR A 442 -2.35 -18.79 2.08
C THR A 442 -2.45 -20.06 1.23
N GLU A 443 -1.58 -20.20 0.23
CA GLU A 443 -1.62 -21.30 -0.70
C GLU A 443 -1.33 -22.64 -0.01
N ARG A 444 -2.24 -23.59 -0.17
CA ARG A 444 -2.15 -24.94 0.38
C ARG A 444 -2.19 -25.95 -0.75
N VAL A 445 -1.19 -26.83 -0.78
CA VAL A 445 -1.08 -27.89 -1.77
C VAL A 445 -1.90 -29.08 -1.27
N GLU A 446 -3.00 -29.42 -1.94
CA GLU A 446 -3.75 -30.65 -1.70
C GLU A 446 -3.46 -31.68 -2.79
N LEU A 447 -3.20 -32.91 -2.36
CA LEU A 447 -2.76 -34.01 -3.22
C LEU A 447 -3.42 -35.31 -2.81
N TRP A 448 -3.91 -36.05 -3.80
CA TRP A 448 -4.39 -37.40 -3.64
C TRP A 448 -4.15 -38.19 -4.92
N ARG A 449 -4.26 -39.52 -4.84
CA ARG A 449 -4.14 -40.41 -5.99
C ARG A 449 -5.48 -40.56 -6.68
N ALA A 450 -5.48 -40.50 -8.02
CA ALA A 450 -6.65 -40.85 -8.82
C ALA A 450 -7.02 -42.33 -8.61
N GLY A 451 -8.32 -42.62 -8.53
CA GLY A 451 -8.84 -43.98 -8.35
C GLY A 451 -8.86 -44.48 -6.90
N VAL A 452 -8.24 -43.77 -5.96
CA VAL A 452 -8.40 -44.04 -4.52
C VAL A 452 -9.62 -43.27 -4.04
N SER A 453 -10.72 -43.98 -3.81
CA SER A 453 -11.90 -43.43 -3.14
C SER A 453 -11.48 -42.93 -1.76
N GLY A 454 -11.59 -41.62 -1.51
CA GLY A 454 -11.45 -41.03 -0.18
C GLY A 454 -12.62 -41.34 0.72
#